data_AF-A0AAD3NVR0-F1
#
_entry.id   AF-A0AAD3NVR0-F1
#
_cell.length_a   1.000
_cell.length_b   1.000
_cell.length_c   1.000
_cell.angle_alpha   90.00
_cell.angle_beta   90.00
_cell.angle_gamma   90.00
#
_symmetry.space_group_name_H-M   'P 1'
#
loop_
_entity.id
_entity.type
_entity.pdbx_description
1 polymer ?
#
loop_
_entity_poly.entity_id
_entity_poly.type
_entity_poly.pdbx_seq_one_letter_code
_entity_poly.pdbx_strand_id
1 'polypeptide(L)'
;MYPLSFKMTAGCGFLLIWVIMLHSQFPFSTGCLQDERSYLLDFKAGLNLSSGRLSSWRGFNCCDWEGVACDYHTSHVIRLDLSNDPYQFKQQLTGEVRTSLCNLQHLQYLDLSWNDFNGTSIPPQL
;
A
#
# COMPACT_ATOMS: atom_id res chain seq x y z
N MET A 1 23.06 -41.13 -42.36
CA MET A 1 22.44 -40.19 -41.39
C MET A 1 20.96 -40.48 -41.37
N TYR A 2 20.54 -41.32 -40.42
CA TYR A 2 19.14 -41.62 -40.14
C TYR A 2 18.94 -41.47 -38.62
N PRO A 3 17.73 -41.09 -38.19
CA PRO A 3 17.43 -40.64 -36.84
C PRO A 3 17.16 -41.83 -35.92
N LEU A 4 17.17 -41.65 -34.60
CA LEU A 4 16.50 -42.57 -33.67
C LEU A 4 16.10 -41.84 -32.37
N SER A 5 14.79 -41.65 -32.27
CA SER A 5 13.93 -41.54 -31.07
C SER A 5 14.57 -41.77 -29.70
N PHE A 6 14.40 -40.82 -28.77
CA PHE A 6 14.69 -41.01 -27.36
C PHE A 6 13.40 -41.41 -26.60
N LYS A 7 13.39 -42.64 -26.07
CA LYS A 7 12.32 -43.15 -25.21
C LYS A 7 12.49 -42.58 -23.79
N MET A 8 11.41 -42.08 -23.21
CA MET A 8 11.36 -41.72 -21.79
C MET A 8 11.29 -42.99 -20.94
N THR A 9 12.40 -43.35 -20.30
CA THR A 9 12.39 -44.26 -19.14
C THR A 9 12.19 -43.46 -17.87
N ALA A 10 11.18 -43.83 -17.08
CA ALA A 10 10.88 -43.23 -15.79
C ALA A 10 12.04 -43.46 -14.81
N GLY A 11 12.76 -42.39 -14.46
CA GLY A 11 13.73 -42.36 -13.37
C GLY A 11 13.24 -41.43 -12.27
N CYS A 12 13.35 -41.85 -11.01
CA CYS A 12 12.93 -41.16 -9.78
C CYS A 12 13.64 -39.81 -9.47
N GLY A 13 14.20 -39.13 -10.48
CA GLY A 13 15.01 -37.92 -10.33
C GLY A 13 14.29 -36.58 -10.56
N PHE A 14 12.96 -36.57 -10.70
CA PHE A 14 12.19 -35.35 -10.98
C PHE A 14 11.40 -34.80 -9.79
N LEU A 15 11.61 -35.32 -8.58
CA LEU A 15 10.83 -34.94 -7.39
C LEU A 15 11.45 -33.83 -6.52
N LEU A 16 12.68 -33.37 -6.80
CA LEU A 16 13.29 -32.30 -5.98
C LEU A 16 12.93 -30.88 -6.43
N ILE A 17 12.46 -30.69 -7.67
CA ILE A 17 12.08 -29.36 -8.17
C ILE A 17 10.61 -29.04 -7.85
N TRP A 18 9.75 -30.06 -7.66
CA TRP A 18 8.33 -29.85 -7.30
C TRP A 18 8.10 -29.55 -5.81
N VAL A 19 9.07 -29.79 -4.92
CA VAL A 19 8.94 -29.53 -3.47
C VAL A 19 9.26 -28.07 -3.11
N ILE A 20 10.02 -27.36 -3.95
CA ILE A 20 10.42 -25.96 -3.71
C ILE A 20 9.25 -24.99 -3.94
N MET A 21 8.22 -25.39 -4.71
CA MET A 21 7.04 -24.56 -4.99
C MET A 21 5.88 -24.77 -3.99
N LEU A 22 5.99 -25.70 -3.03
CA LEU A 22 4.93 -25.95 -2.03
C LEU A 22 5.25 -25.38 -0.63
N HIS A 23 6.32 -24.60 -0.50
CA HIS A 23 6.70 -23.96 0.76
C HIS A 23 6.83 -22.44 0.68
N SER A 24 6.33 -21.80 -0.40
CA SER A 24 5.93 -20.41 -0.28
C SER A 24 4.65 -20.37 0.56
N GLN A 25 4.81 -20.58 1.86
CA GLN A 25 3.99 -19.90 2.86
C GLN A 25 4.24 -18.41 2.58
N PHE A 26 3.54 -17.87 1.57
CA PHE A 26 3.41 -16.44 1.45
C PHE A 26 2.82 -16.05 2.80
N PRO A 27 3.55 -15.30 3.63
CA PRO A 27 2.98 -14.86 4.88
C PRO A 27 1.69 -14.14 4.49
N PHE A 28 0.56 -14.63 5.00
CA PHE A 28 -0.64 -13.81 5.10
C PHE A 28 -0.12 -12.48 5.63
N SER A 29 -0.23 -11.43 4.82
CA SER A 29 0.28 -10.12 5.20
C SER A 29 -0.40 -9.76 6.51
N THR A 30 0.34 -9.80 7.61
CA THR A 30 -0.08 -9.26 8.90
C THR A 30 0.04 -7.75 8.77
N GLY A 31 -0.83 -7.18 7.94
CA GLY A 31 -0.88 -5.77 7.63
C GLY A 31 -1.31 -5.46 6.21
N CYS A 32 -1.42 -4.17 5.89
CA CYS A 32 -1.92 -3.71 4.61
C CYS A 32 -1.12 -4.25 3.41
N LEU A 33 -1.76 -4.26 2.24
CA LEU A 33 -1.15 -4.71 1.00
C LEU A 33 0.05 -3.83 0.62
N GLN A 34 1.11 -4.46 0.11
CA GLN A 34 2.36 -3.78 -0.22
C GLN A 34 2.18 -2.67 -1.27
N ASP A 35 1.26 -2.86 -2.23
CA ASP A 35 0.96 -1.86 -3.24
C ASP A 35 0.24 -0.64 -2.64
N GLU A 36 -0.77 -0.87 -1.79
CA GLU A 36 -1.50 0.21 -1.10
C GLU A 36 -0.59 1.01 -0.18
N ARG A 37 0.29 0.31 0.55
CA ARG A 37 1.37 0.94 1.31
C ARG A 37 2.23 1.84 0.43
N SER A 38 2.60 1.37 -0.76
CA SER A 38 3.44 2.14 -1.70
C SER A 38 2.72 3.39 -2.19
N TYR A 39 1.42 3.31 -2.46
CA TYR A 39 0.60 4.46 -2.87
C TYR A 39 0.49 5.52 -1.77
N LEU A 40 0.29 5.08 -0.52
CA LEU A 40 0.29 5.96 0.65
C LEU A 40 1.66 6.62 0.89
N LEU A 41 2.76 5.89 0.69
CA LEU A 41 4.11 6.45 0.81
C LEU A 41 4.44 7.43 -0.32
N ASP A 42 3.96 7.16 -1.55
CA ASP A 42 4.07 8.12 -2.65
C ASP A 42 3.30 9.39 -2.33
N PHE A 43 2.06 9.28 -1.83
CA PHE A 43 1.27 10.41 -1.36
C PHE A 43 2.01 11.22 -0.29
N LYS A 44 2.55 10.53 0.73
CA LYS A 44 3.36 11.14 1.80
C LYS A 44 4.58 11.90 1.24
N ALA A 45 5.19 11.43 0.15
CA ALA A 45 6.34 12.09 -0.47
C ALA A 45 5.99 13.40 -1.20
N GLY A 46 4.72 13.64 -1.52
CA GLY A 46 4.23 14.93 -2.00
C GLY A 46 4.07 15.99 -0.90
N LEU A 47 4.02 15.56 0.36
CA LEU A 47 3.73 16.42 1.50
C LEU A 47 5.00 16.96 2.16
N ASN A 48 4.88 18.15 2.74
CA ASN A 48 5.89 18.72 3.60
C ASN A 48 5.82 18.08 4.99
N LEU A 49 6.86 17.32 5.34
CA LEU A 49 6.93 16.52 6.57
C LEU A 49 7.31 17.31 7.82
N SER A 50 7.56 18.63 7.72
CA SER A 50 7.95 19.48 8.86
C SER A 50 6.93 19.48 10.00
N SER A 51 5.67 19.17 9.71
CA SER A 51 4.60 19.12 10.68
C SER A 51 4.71 17.92 11.64
N GLY A 52 5.39 16.83 11.27
CA GLY A 52 5.48 15.63 12.12
C GLY A 52 4.18 14.83 12.28
N ARG A 53 3.04 15.27 11.71
CA ARG A 53 1.74 14.57 11.78
C ARG A 53 1.79 13.16 11.22
N LEU A 54 2.66 12.90 10.25
CA LEU A 54 2.81 11.57 9.60
C LEU A 54 3.97 10.76 10.19
N SER A 55 4.27 10.94 11.47
CA SER A 55 5.37 10.24 12.17
C SER A 55 5.07 8.76 12.42
N SER A 56 3.78 8.38 12.55
CA SER A 56 3.34 6.99 12.64
C SER A 56 3.45 6.23 11.32
N TRP A 57 3.56 6.92 10.19
CA TRP A 57 3.63 6.34 8.85
C TRP A 57 5.01 5.75 8.56
N ARG A 58 5.32 4.63 9.22
CA ARG A 58 6.58 3.87 9.16
C ARG A 58 6.31 2.38 9.36
N GLY A 59 7.25 1.54 8.93
CA GLY A 59 7.10 0.07 9.01
C GLY A 59 6.27 -0.52 7.88
N PHE A 60 5.93 -1.81 8.00
CA PHE A 60 5.31 -2.61 6.94
C PHE A 60 3.78 -2.61 7.00
N ASN A 61 3.18 -2.60 8.19
CA ASN A 61 1.74 -2.58 8.33
C ASN A 61 1.20 -1.14 8.34
N CYS A 62 0.64 -0.69 7.23
CA CYS A 62 0.05 0.65 7.16
C CYS A 62 -1.32 0.76 7.84
N CYS A 63 -1.96 -0.34 8.23
CA CYS A 63 -3.20 -0.30 9.01
C CYS A 63 -2.98 0.20 10.46
N ASP A 64 -1.72 0.21 10.92
CA ASP A 64 -1.33 0.76 12.22
C ASP A 64 -0.99 2.26 12.14
N TRP A 65 -1.02 2.85 10.94
CA TRP A 65 -0.71 4.26 10.75
C TRP A 65 -1.87 5.13 11.20
N GLU A 66 -1.55 6.24 11.88
CA GLU A 66 -2.56 7.20 12.29
C GLU A 66 -3.32 7.74 11.08
N GLY A 67 -4.65 7.73 11.18
CA GLY A 67 -5.55 8.15 10.11
C GLY A 67 -5.86 7.06 9.07
N VAL A 68 -5.19 5.90 9.11
CA VAL A 68 -5.47 4.79 8.17
C VAL A 68 -6.33 3.74 8.85
N ALA A 69 -7.40 3.29 8.18
CA ALA A 69 -8.12 2.09 8.59
C ALA A 69 -8.28 1.11 7.43
N CYS A 70 -8.16 -0.18 7.76
CA CYS A 70 -8.25 -1.27 6.82
C CYS A 70 -9.47 -2.15 7.09
N ASP A 71 -9.96 -2.80 6.05
CA ASP A 71 -10.93 -3.89 6.18
C ASP A 71 -10.29 -5.10 6.87
N TYR A 72 -10.98 -5.63 7.88
CA TYR A 72 -10.44 -6.70 8.72
C TYR A 72 -10.25 -8.02 7.97
N HIS A 73 -11.06 -8.30 6.94
CA HIS A 73 -11.05 -9.58 6.25
C HIS A 73 -10.09 -9.59 5.05
N THR A 74 -9.99 -8.47 4.35
CA THR A 74 -9.26 -8.34 3.08
C THR A 74 -7.95 -7.55 3.22
N SER A 75 -7.74 -6.86 4.36
CA SER A 75 -6.57 -6.01 4.62
C SER A 75 -6.42 -4.81 3.67
N HIS A 76 -7.45 -4.51 2.87
CA HIS A 76 -7.48 -3.32 2.02
C HIS A 76 -7.67 -2.05 2.86
N VAL A 77 -6.99 -0.98 2.48
CA VAL A 77 -7.21 0.37 3.03
C VAL A 77 -8.59 0.88 2.59
N ILE A 78 -9.47 1.10 3.56
CA ILE A 78 -10.85 1.56 3.33
C ILE A 78 -11.08 2.99 3.82
N ARG A 79 -10.22 3.51 4.70
CA ARG A 79 -10.34 4.86 5.25
C ARG A 79 -8.98 5.54 5.32
N LEU A 80 -8.94 6.79 4.87
CA LEU A 80 -7.85 7.73 5.09
C LEU A 80 -8.41 9.04 5.66
N ASP A 81 -8.13 9.30 6.93
CA ASP A 81 -8.57 10.48 7.67
C ASP A 81 -7.36 11.26 8.17
N LEU A 82 -7.05 12.35 7.47
CA LEU A 82 -5.98 13.29 7.79
C LEU A 82 -6.53 14.68 8.06
N SER A 83 -7.82 14.79 8.34
CA SER A 83 -8.49 16.04 8.71
C SER A 83 -7.72 16.71 9.85
N ASN A 84 -7.61 18.04 9.78
CA ASN A 84 -7.04 18.81 10.89
C ASN A 84 -8.15 19.39 11.77
N ASP A 85 -7.80 19.74 13.00
CA ASP A 85 -8.73 20.46 13.87
C ASP A 85 -8.72 21.95 13.49
N PRO A 86 -9.86 22.54 13.04
CA PRO A 86 -9.93 23.96 12.69
C PRO A 86 -9.65 24.90 13.88
N TYR A 87 -9.77 24.41 15.11
CA TYR A 87 -9.59 25.18 16.33
C TYR A 87 -8.20 24.96 16.96
N GLN A 88 -7.45 23.96 16.51
CA GLN A 88 -6.05 23.76 16.90
C GLN A 88 -5.15 23.99 15.69
N PHE A 89 -4.50 25.16 15.66
CA PHE A 89 -3.49 25.57 14.67
C PHE A 89 -2.22 24.68 14.65
N LYS A 90 -2.27 23.47 15.20
CA LYS A 90 -1.17 22.53 15.11
C LYS A 90 -1.11 21.97 13.70
N GLN A 91 0.02 22.24 13.04
CA GLN A 91 0.68 21.31 12.13
C GLN A 91 -0.14 20.88 10.91
N GLN A 92 -0.84 21.81 10.25
CA GLN A 92 -1.50 21.57 8.97
C GLN A 92 -0.58 20.81 8.00
N LEU A 93 -1.14 19.83 7.31
CA LEU A 93 -0.44 19.22 6.18
C LEU A 93 -0.36 20.25 5.06
N THR A 94 0.83 20.40 4.50
CA THR A 94 1.11 21.26 3.35
C THR A 94 1.86 20.49 2.28
N GLY A 95 1.97 21.04 1.07
CA GLY A 95 2.59 20.37 -0.07
C GLY A 95 1.56 19.93 -1.12
N GLU A 96 1.95 18.97 -1.95
CA GLU A 96 1.18 18.50 -3.10
C GLU A 96 0.36 17.25 -2.77
N VAL A 97 -0.93 17.28 -3.09
CA VAL A 97 -1.80 16.09 -3.06
C VAL A 97 -1.55 15.26 -4.31
N ARG A 98 -0.72 14.21 -4.19
CA ARG A 98 -0.46 13.30 -5.32
C ARG A 98 -1.65 12.42 -5.64
N THR A 99 -1.80 12.07 -6.92
CA THR A 99 -2.86 11.20 -7.47
C THR A 99 -2.68 9.72 -7.11
N SER A 100 -1.61 9.33 -6.41
CA SER A 100 -1.41 7.93 -6.01
C SER A 100 -2.55 7.40 -5.15
N LEU A 101 -3.24 8.27 -4.41
CA LEU A 101 -4.43 7.91 -3.66
C LEU A 101 -5.57 7.36 -4.54
N CYS A 102 -5.64 7.74 -5.82
CA CYS A 102 -6.61 7.17 -6.77
C CYS A 102 -6.40 5.66 -7.02
N ASN A 103 -5.23 5.12 -6.69
CA ASN A 103 -4.94 3.70 -6.83
C ASN A 103 -5.44 2.87 -5.63
N LEU A 104 -5.93 3.51 -4.56
CA LEU A 104 -6.57 2.82 -3.44
C LEU A 104 -8.02 2.46 -3.81
N GLN A 105 -8.18 1.40 -4.61
CA GLN A 105 -9.48 1.04 -5.23
C GLN A 105 -10.59 0.69 -4.23
N HIS A 106 -10.23 0.35 -2.99
CA HIS A 106 -11.16 -0.01 -1.92
C HIS A 106 -11.41 1.13 -0.94
N LEU A 107 -10.84 2.32 -1.18
CA LEU A 107 -11.03 3.48 -0.32
C LEU A 107 -12.50 3.92 -0.36
N GLN A 108 -13.14 3.94 0.80
CA GLN A 108 -14.54 4.33 0.97
C GLN A 108 -14.67 5.71 1.63
N TYR A 109 -13.65 6.13 2.36
CA TYR A 109 -13.62 7.40 3.07
C TYR A 109 -12.27 8.08 2.91
N LEU A 110 -12.32 9.33 2.46
CA LEU A 110 -11.18 10.22 2.39
C LEU A 110 -11.55 11.56 3.02
N ASP A 111 -10.77 11.99 4.02
CA ASP A 111 -10.90 13.31 4.60
C ASP A 111 -9.53 13.98 4.72
N LEU A 112 -9.34 15.05 3.96
CA LEU A 112 -8.16 15.90 3.96
C LEU A 112 -8.48 17.32 4.44
N SER A 113 -9.68 17.53 5.01
CA SER A 113 -10.19 18.85 5.38
C SER A 113 -9.30 19.58 6.40
N TRP A 114 -9.41 20.91 6.41
CA TRP A 114 -8.70 21.79 7.35
C TRP A 114 -7.17 21.77 7.27
N ASN A 115 -6.60 21.19 6.21
CA ASN A 115 -5.19 21.30 5.85
C ASN A 115 -4.95 22.44 4.84
N ASP A 116 -3.68 22.80 4.63
CA ASP A 116 -3.27 23.86 3.70
C ASP A 116 -2.37 23.31 2.59
N PHE A 117 -2.99 22.77 1.54
CA PHE A 117 -2.27 22.28 0.37
C PHE A 117 -1.89 23.40 -0.62
N ASN A 118 -1.68 24.64 -0.17
CA ASN A 118 -1.24 25.78 -0.99
C ASN A 118 -2.08 26.01 -2.26
N GLY A 119 -3.37 25.69 -2.23
CA GLY A 119 -4.26 25.81 -3.39
C GLY A 119 -4.04 24.77 -4.49
N THR A 120 -3.27 23.70 -4.26
CA THR A 120 -3.27 22.56 -5.21
C THR A 120 -4.68 22.00 -5.29
N SER A 121 -5.21 21.88 -6.51
CA SER A 121 -6.48 21.22 -6.73
C SER A 121 -6.36 19.77 -6.28
N ILE A 122 -7.27 19.32 -5.42
CA ILE A 122 -7.49 17.89 -5.22
C ILE A 122 -7.77 17.31 -6.62
N PRO A 123 -7.02 16.29 -7.07
CA PRO A 123 -7.25 15.69 -8.36
C PRO A 123 -8.72 15.31 -8.54
N PRO A 124 -9.37 15.61 -9.68
CA PRO A 124 -10.80 15.35 -9.87
C PRO A 124 -11.16 13.85 -9.85
N GLN A 125 -10.15 12.97 -9.85
CA GLN A 125 -10.30 11.52 -9.76
C GLN A 125 -10.25 10.99 -8.32
N LEU A 126 -10.12 11.87 -7.31
CA LEU A 126 -10.13 11.54 -5.88
C LEU A 126 -11.53 11.64 -5.27
#